data_AF-A0A166YG11-F1
#
_entry.id   AF-A0A166YG11-F1
#
_cell.length_a   1.000
_cell.length_b   1.000
_cell.length_c   1.000
_cell.angle_alpha   90.00
_cell.angle_beta   90.00
_cell.angle_gamma   90.00
#
_symmetry.space_group_name_H-M   'P 1'
#
loop_
_entity.id
_entity.type
_entity.pdbx_description
1 polymer ?
#
loop_
_entity_poly.entity_id
_entity_poly.type
_entity_poly.pdbx_seq_one_letter_code
_entity_poly.pdbx_strand_id
1 'polypeptide(L)'
;MHCLALSTFVGLLAWTPALSAHILRADMPTSKSLESHPLPSRLLHSMPPYTWAENLAVRPNGNILVSTSTMNGTVWQVSRPWEDDPKTELVYNFDEWVDRLIGIGESTPDKYIVVGSRFYAHTELSSHVGRTFCAMELDFTCNRTVPKARVVAWMPDSNLLQGVAALPWDRSVVLISDQYVLRPREKQVDWTPSPGQIWRLDTITGKYELILTGYEEMNTVYYHGNKPAHDVGINGIRILDDTLFWVNSDNGGIYSMKLDRSGRAVLPAVPKTVTKTDWLWDDFAFGPGEKDLIWATGNNSIVAVSRSNGTDVIVSGFGTSDNETFWSPTSAQFGRTKKDSHVLYVTGNYPNASSPLRGWVKALDTTGFHM
;
A
#
# COMPACT_ATOMS: atom_id res chain seq x y z
N MET A 1 35.55 47.07 62.79
CA MET A 1 34.84 48.36 62.97
C MET A 1 34.25 48.76 61.62
N HIS A 2 32.92 48.91 61.59
CA HIS A 2 32.09 49.74 60.66
C HIS A 2 32.19 49.48 59.14
N CYS A 3 31.12 49.45 58.34
CA CYS A 3 29.67 49.52 58.54
C CYS A 3 28.96 49.12 57.24
N LEU A 4 27.69 48.71 57.35
CA LEU A 4 26.70 48.49 56.29
C LEU A 4 26.28 49.79 55.55
N ALA A 5 25.80 49.64 54.30
CA ALA A 5 24.49 50.13 53.77
C ALA A 5 24.46 49.93 52.23
N LEU A 6 23.67 49.00 51.67
CA LEU A 6 22.25 49.11 51.27
C LEU A 6 21.89 50.37 50.44
N SER A 7 21.60 50.20 49.15
CA SER A 7 20.58 51.00 48.46
C SER A 7 19.92 50.21 47.32
N THR A 8 18.60 50.25 47.36
CA THR A 8 17.58 49.74 46.44
C THR A 8 17.41 50.66 45.22
N PHE A 9 17.05 50.14 44.04
CA PHE A 9 15.78 50.49 43.35
C PHE A 9 15.57 49.71 42.03
N VAL A 10 14.28 49.50 41.74
CA VAL A 10 13.64 48.78 40.64
C VAL A 10 13.72 49.54 39.31
N GLY A 11 13.80 48.81 38.18
CA GLY A 11 13.59 49.36 36.84
C GLY A 11 13.17 48.30 35.82
N LEU A 12 11.90 48.33 35.43
CA LEU A 12 11.29 47.58 34.32
C LEU A 12 11.78 48.07 32.93
N LEU A 13 11.47 47.24 31.92
CA LEU A 13 11.37 47.49 30.46
C LEU A 13 12.63 47.36 29.59
N ALA A 14 12.62 46.32 28.74
CA ALA A 14 12.81 46.49 27.30
C ALA A 14 12.15 45.33 26.52
N TRP A 15 11.04 45.63 25.83
CA TRP A 15 10.61 44.95 24.62
C TRP A 15 11.39 45.54 23.44
N THR A 16 11.88 44.71 22.51
CA THR A 16 11.43 44.69 21.11
C THR A 16 12.20 43.63 20.27
N PRO A 17 11.61 43.17 19.15
CA PRO A 17 11.91 41.90 18.49
C PRO A 17 12.82 42.06 17.26
N ALA A 18 13.05 40.93 16.60
CA ALA A 18 13.62 40.73 15.26
C ALA A 18 15.14 40.52 15.19
N LEU A 19 15.53 39.25 14.99
CA LEU A 19 16.41 38.92 13.88
C LEU A 19 15.75 37.80 13.08
N SER A 20 15.22 38.16 11.92
CA SER A 20 14.82 37.22 10.88
C SER A 20 16.05 36.40 10.50
N ALA A 21 16.03 35.10 10.80
CA ALA A 21 16.95 34.18 10.16
C ALA A 21 16.51 34.08 8.69
N HIS A 22 17.24 34.78 7.82
CA HIS A 22 17.24 34.51 6.39
C HIS A 22 17.74 33.08 6.19
N ILE A 23 16.81 32.13 6.13
CA ILE A 23 17.08 30.83 5.54
C ILE A 23 17.37 31.12 4.07
N LEU A 24 18.63 30.98 3.68
CA LEU A 24 19.02 30.86 2.29
C LEU A 24 18.18 29.74 1.68
N ARG A 25 17.17 30.12 0.88
CA ARG A 25 16.59 29.24 -0.12
C ARG A 25 17.76 28.83 -1.01
N ALA A 26 18.31 27.65 -0.78
CA ALA A 26 18.95 26.93 -1.85
C ALA A 26 17.85 26.75 -2.91
N ASP A 27 18.11 27.25 -4.11
CA ASP A 27 17.27 26.98 -5.28
C ASP A 27 17.24 25.47 -5.48
N MET A 28 16.22 24.84 -4.91
CA MET A 28 15.80 23.50 -5.27
C MET A 28 15.56 23.54 -6.78
N PRO A 29 16.07 22.58 -7.56
CA PRO A 29 15.62 22.44 -8.94
C PRO A 29 14.09 22.38 -8.88
N THR A 30 13.44 23.32 -9.57
CA THR A 30 11.98 23.37 -9.68
C THR A 30 11.53 22.00 -10.20
N SER A 31 11.08 21.11 -9.30
CA SER A 31 10.34 19.94 -9.72
C SER A 31 9.17 20.51 -10.50
N LYS A 32 8.96 20.06 -11.74
CA LYS A 32 7.67 20.31 -12.38
C LYS A 32 6.62 19.86 -11.37
N SER A 33 5.81 20.80 -10.86
CA SER A 33 4.65 20.44 -10.06
C SER A 33 3.83 19.50 -10.94
N LEU A 34 3.56 18.28 -10.46
CA LEU A 34 2.66 17.40 -11.18
C LEU A 34 1.34 18.15 -11.43
N GLU A 35 0.80 17.98 -12.63
CA GLU A 35 -0.52 18.49 -12.97
C GLU A 35 -1.56 17.80 -12.08
N SER A 36 -2.57 18.54 -11.63
CA SER A 36 -3.62 18.01 -10.78
C SER A 36 -4.99 18.19 -11.39
N HIS A 37 -5.78 17.10 -11.35
CA HIS A 37 -7.13 16.99 -11.89
C HIS A 37 -8.02 16.34 -10.81
N PRO A 38 -8.48 17.11 -9.81
CA PRO A 38 -9.20 16.56 -8.66
C PRO A 38 -10.48 15.84 -9.06
N LEU A 39 -10.61 14.58 -8.64
CA LEU A 39 -11.82 13.78 -8.85
C LEU A 39 -12.76 13.86 -7.64
N PRO A 40 -14.09 13.73 -7.84
CA PRO A 40 -15.03 13.62 -6.73
C PRO A 40 -14.72 12.39 -5.87
N SER A 41 -14.58 12.60 -4.57
CA SER A 41 -14.33 11.53 -3.60
C SER A 41 -15.40 11.49 -2.51
N ARG A 42 -15.64 10.30 -1.94
CA ARG A 42 -16.55 10.09 -0.81
C ARG A 42 -15.94 9.11 0.18
N LEU A 43 -15.97 9.46 1.47
CA LEU A 43 -15.66 8.52 2.55
C LEU A 43 -16.80 7.49 2.67
N LEU A 44 -16.45 6.21 2.54
CA LEU A 44 -17.38 5.11 2.74
C LEU A 44 -17.42 4.67 4.19
N HIS A 45 -16.24 4.57 4.82
CA HIS A 45 -16.13 4.12 6.19
C HIS A 45 -14.83 4.58 6.84
N SER A 46 -14.90 4.92 8.13
CA SER A 46 -13.75 5.04 9.02
C SER A 46 -13.72 3.83 9.92
N MET A 47 -12.64 3.06 9.84
CA MET A 47 -12.44 1.84 10.61
C MET A 47 -12.39 2.15 12.11
N PRO A 48 -12.64 1.15 12.97
CA PRO A 48 -12.46 1.30 14.40
C PRO A 48 -11.05 1.80 14.79
N PRO A 49 -10.89 2.47 15.95
CA PRO A 49 -9.59 2.81 16.50
C PRO A 49 -8.61 1.63 16.50
N TYR A 50 -7.33 1.93 16.30
CA TYR A 50 -6.23 0.94 16.24
C TYR A 50 -6.34 -0.03 15.06
N THR A 51 -6.89 0.44 13.94
CA THR A 51 -6.98 -0.33 12.69
C THR A 51 -6.11 0.30 11.62
N TRP A 52 -5.24 -0.48 10.99
CA TRP A 52 -4.55 -0.11 9.76
C TRP A 52 -5.29 -0.75 8.59
N ALA A 53 -6.00 0.03 7.77
CA ALA A 53 -6.54 -0.50 6.52
C ALA A 53 -5.37 -0.64 5.55
N GLU A 54 -4.98 -1.89 5.26
CA GLU A 54 -3.90 -2.15 4.34
C GLU A 54 -4.50 -2.31 2.95
N ASN A 55 -4.85 -3.53 2.57
CA ASN A 55 -5.15 -3.84 1.20
C ASN A 55 -6.66 -4.06 1.01
N LEU A 56 -7.13 -4.13 -0.23
CA LEU A 56 -8.54 -4.32 -0.52
C LEU A 56 -8.77 -5.24 -1.71
N ALA A 57 -9.91 -5.95 -1.66
CA ALA A 57 -10.40 -6.76 -2.77
C ALA A 57 -11.88 -6.50 -3.05
N VAL A 58 -12.24 -6.20 -4.29
CA VAL A 58 -13.65 -6.02 -4.71
C VAL A 58 -14.26 -7.35 -5.10
N ARG A 59 -15.34 -7.72 -4.41
CA ARG A 59 -16.07 -8.96 -4.62
C ARG A 59 -16.89 -8.94 -5.91
N PRO A 60 -17.27 -10.09 -6.49
CA PRO A 60 -18.14 -10.14 -7.67
C PRO A 60 -19.51 -9.48 -7.48
N ASN A 61 -19.99 -9.36 -6.24
CA ASN A 61 -21.24 -8.67 -5.90
C ASN A 61 -21.06 -7.15 -5.67
N GLY A 62 -19.84 -6.63 -5.82
CA GLY A 62 -19.49 -5.22 -5.63
C GLY A 62 -19.19 -4.81 -4.17
N ASN A 63 -19.29 -5.73 -3.21
CA ASN A 63 -18.81 -5.45 -1.85
C ASN A 63 -17.27 -5.35 -1.83
N ILE A 64 -16.72 -4.64 -0.86
CA ILE A 64 -15.28 -4.46 -0.71
C ILE A 64 -14.82 -5.25 0.52
N LEU A 65 -13.80 -6.09 0.37
CA LEU A 65 -13.06 -6.69 1.47
C LEU A 65 -11.84 -5.82 1.78
N VAL A 66 -11.53 -5.63 3.06
CA VAL A 66 -10.38 -4.84 3.53
C VAL A 66 -9.57 -5.69 4.50
N SER A 67 -8.30 -5.95 4.17
CA SER A 67 -7.35 -6.58 5.09
C SER A 67 -6.77 -5.54 6.05
N THR A 68 -6.52 -5.94 7.29
CA THR A 68 -5.94 -5.03 8.30
C THR A 68 -4.54 -5.43 8.73
N SER A 69 -3.59 -4.48 8.70
CA SER A 69 -2.20 -4.64 9.19
C SER A 69 -2.04 -4.20 10.64
N THR A 70 -3.06 -4.48 11.44
CA THR A 70 -3.11 -4.30 12.90
C THR A 70 -3.45 -5.62 13.55
N MET A 71 -3.42 -5.67 14.89
CA MET A 71 -3.69 -6.88 15.67
C MET A 71 -4.95 -7.62 15.22
N ASN A 72 -4.93 -8.93 15.44
CA ASN A 72 -6.02 -9.88 15.17
C ASN A 72 -6.25 -10.18 13.68
N GLY A 73 -5.34 -9.78 12.78
CA GLY A 73 -5.35 -10.20 11.38
C GLY A 73 -6.75 -10.26 10.75
N THR A 74 -7.46 -9.13 10.74
CA THR A 74 -8.89 -9.12 10.39
C THR A 74 -9.18 -8.76 8.94
N VAL A 75 -10.23 -9.36 8.38
CA VAL A 75 -10.84 -8.91 7.13
C VAL A 75 -12.22 -8.33 7.42
N TRP A 76 -12.43 -7.09 7.00
CA TRP A 76 -13.70 -6.37 7.08
C TRP A 76 -14.37 -6.32 5.71
N GLN A 77 -15.68 -6.15 5.69
CA GLN A 77 -16.45 -5.93 4.47
C GLN A 77 -17.23 -4.64 4.52
N VAL A 78 -17.05 -3.80 3.49
CA VAL A 78 -17.96 -2.69 3.18
C VAL A 78 -19.00 -3.20 2.18
N SER A 79 -20.24 -3.32 2.63
CA SER A 79 -21.37 -3.81 1.84
C SER A 79 -22.02 -2.70 1.05
N ARG A 80 -22.29 -2.97 -0.24
CA ARG A 80 -23.01 -2.05 -1.15
C ARG A 80 -22.43 -0.64 -1.13
N PRO A 81 -21.14 -0.48 -1.47
CA PRO A 81 -20.43 0.80 -1.36
C PRO A 81 -21.05 1.96 -2.18
N TRP A 82 -22.00 1.69 -3.08
CA TRP A 82 -22.77 2.70 -3.82
C TRP A 82 -23.95 3.31 -3.03
N GLU A 83 -24.31 2.78 -1.86
CA GLU A 83 -25.32 3.37 -0.99
C GLU A 83 -24.72 4.54 -0.18
N ASP A 84 -25.58 5.47 0.28
CA ASP A 84 -25.16 6.66 1.02
C ASP A 84 -24.49 6.32 2.36
N ASP A 85 -25.01 5.30 3.04
CA ASP A 85 -24.51 4.79 4.32
C ASP A 85 -24.20 3.28 4.21
N PRO A 86 -23.05 2.91 3.62
CA PRO A 86 -22.70 1.51 3.42
C PRO A 86 -22.37 0.83 4.76
N LYS A 87 -22.93 -0.36 4.97
CA LYS A 87 -22.69 -1.13 6.19
C LYS A 87 -21.31 -1.76 6.16
N THR A 88 -20.59 -1.66 7.28
CA THR A 88 -19.28 -2.31 7.46
C THR A 88 -19.33 -3.32 8.59
N GLU A 89 -18.80 -4.52 8.34
CA GLU A 89 -18.81 -5.63 9.30
C GLU A 89 -17.49 -6.42 9.27
N LEU A 90 -17.11 -6.97 10.43
CA LEU A 90 -16.01 -7.93 10.52
C LEU A 90 -16.48 -9.24 9.88
N VAL A 91 -15.73 -9.75 8.90
CA VAL A 91 -16.08 -10.97 8.18
C VAL A 91 -15.32 -12.18 8.72
N TYR A 92 -14.01 -12.01 8.96
CA TYR A 92 -13.17 -13.08 9.44
C TYR A 92 -11.98 -12.55 10.24
N ASN A 93 -11.52 -13.34 11.22
CA ASN A 93 -10.35 -13.09 12.04
C ASN A 93 -9.40 -14.28 11.86
N PHE A 94 -8.16 -14.01 11.47
CA PHE A 94 -7.12 -15.02 11.20
C PHE A 94 -6.16 -15.26 12.38
N ASP A 95 -6.49 -14.82 13.60
CA ASP A 95 -5.66 -14.88 14.82
C ASP A 95 -5.10 -16.26 15.16
N GLU A 96 -5.79 -17.33 14.75
CA GLU A 96 -5.30 -18.71 14.85
C GLU A 96 -3.93 -18.89 14.16
N TRP A 97 -3.71 -18.21 13.03
CA TRP A 97 -2.51 -18.40 12.20
C TRP A 97 -1.60 -17.18 12.20
N VAL A 98 -2.14 -15.96 12.17
CA VAL A 98 -1.39 -14.70 12.03
C VAL A 98 -2.05 -13.58 12.82
N ASP A 99 -1.27 -12.57 13.24
CA ASP A 99 -1.81 -11.40 13.95
C ASP A 99 -1.87 -10.13 13.09
N ARG A 100 -1.27 -10.15 11.89
CA ARG A 100 -1.36 -9.08 10.88
C ARG A 100 -1.51 -9.64 9.48
N LEU A 101 -2.40 -9.01 8.73
CA LEU A 101 -2.56 -9.24 7.29
C LEU A 101 -1.90 -8.11 6.51
N ILE A 102 -1.42 -8.44 5.32
CA ILE A 102 -0.83 -7.49 4.38
C ILE A 102 -1.71 -7.49 3.12
N GLY A 103 -1.31 -8.21 2.07
CA GLY A 103 -2.08 -8.29 0.83
C GLY A 103 -3.28 -9.22 0.87
N ILE A 104 -4.28 -8.85 0.07
CA ILE A 104 -5.44 -9.68 -0.29
C ILE A 104 -5.62 -9.62 -1.81
N GLY A 105 -5.86 -10.77 -2.44
CA GLY A 105 -6.11 -10.83 -3.89
C GLY A 105 -7.07 -11.96 -4.26
N GLU A 106 -8.01 -11.71 -5.18
CA GLU A 106 -8.91 -12.75 -5.68
C GLU A 106 -8.11 -13.78 -6.51
N SER A 107 -8.18 -15.06 -6.13
CA SER A 107 -7.66 -16.16 -6.94
C SER A 107 -8.70 -16.52 -8.00
N THR A 108 -9.74 -17.24 -7.59
CA THR A 108 -10.93 -17.58 -8.39
C THR A 108 -12.14 -16.76 -7.93
N PRO A 109 -13.21 -16.65 -8.73
CA PRO A 109 -14.36 -15.83 -8.35
C PRO A 109 -14.86 -16.08 -6.93
N ASP A 110 -14.80 -15.04 -6.09
CA ASP A 110 -15.18 -15.05 -4.67
C ASP A 110 -14.36 -15.97 -3.75
N LYS A 111 -13.12 -16.30 -4.15
CA LYS A 111 -12.06 -16.83 -3.29
C LYS A 111 -10.87 -15.88 -3.28
N TYR A 112 -10.34 -15.63 -2.10
CA TYR A 112 -9.28 -14.65 -1.91
C TYR A 112 -8.10 -15.31 -1.22
N ILE A 113 -6.91 -15.07 -1.76
CA ILE A 113 -5.67 -15.37 -1.05
C ILE A 113 -5.32 -14.14 -0.22
N VAL A 114 -5.06 -14.39 1.06
CA VAL A 114 -4.69 -13.39 2.05
C VAL A 114 -3.32 -13.78 2.60
N VAL A 115 -2.38 -12.85 2.63
CA VAL A 115 -1.04 -13.10 3.17
C VAL A 115 -0.85 -12.35 4.49
N GLY A 116 -0.13 -12.96 5.41
CA GLY A 116 0.09 -12.40 6.74
C GLY A 116 1.16 -13.14 7.52
N SER A 117 1.47 -12.63 8.70
CA SER A 117 2.49 -13.16 9.61
C SER A 117 2.18 -12.79 11.06
N ARG A 118 2.93 -13.36 12.01
CA ARG A 118 3.00 -12.83 13.38
C ARG A 118 4.03 -11.70 13.47
N PHE A 119 3.81 -10.75 14.37
CA PHE A 119 4.70 -9.59 14.61
C PHE A 119 5.05 -9.45 16.09
N TYR A 120 6.24 -8.91 16.40
CA TYR A 120 6.71 -8.82 17.79
C TYR A 120 5.98 -7.77 18.64
N ALA A 121 5.43 -6.73 18.00
CA ALA A 121 4.79 -5.61 18.68
C ALA A 121 3.56 -5.12 17.90
N HIS A 122 2.80 -4.23 18.53
CA HIS A 122 1.55 -3.67 17.99
C HIS A 122 1.75 -2.37 17.19
N THR A 123 3.00 -1.90 17.06
CA THR A 123 3.34 -0.67 16.34
C THR A 123 3.44 -0.92 14.84
N GLU A 124 3.05 0.05 14.03
CA GLU A 124 3.05 -0.03 12.56
C GLU A 124 4.39 -0.53 12.01
N LEU A 125 5.49 -0.09 12.63
CA LEU A 125 6.84 -0.42 12.21
C LEU A 125 7.46 -1.64 12.92
N SER A 126 6.65 -2.53 13.48
CA SER A 126 7.12 -3.75 14.12
C SER A 126 7.72 -4.71 13.09
N SER A 127 8.74 -5.47 13.50
CA SER A 127 9.26 -6.57 12.69
C SER A 127 8.39 -7.82 12.82
N HIS A 128 8.27 -8.56 11.72
CA HIS A 128 7.63 -9.87 11.72
C HIS A 128 8.43 -10.87 12.57
N VAL A 129 7.74 -11.86 13.14
CA VAL A 129 8.36 -13.03 13.74
C VAL A 129 8.84 -13.92 12.60
N GLY A 130 10.16 -14.08 12.49
CA GLY A 130 10.77 -14.81 11.38
C GLY A 130 10.16 -16.19 11.15
N ARG A 131 9.98 -16.54 9.87
CA ARG A 131 9.44 -17.84 9.42
C ARG A 131 7.96 -18.08 9.77
N THR A 132 7.18 -17.03 10.06
CA THR A 132 5.74 -17.16 10.36
C THR A 132 4.81 -16.68 9.25
N PHE A 133 5.35 -16.23 8.12
CA PHE A 133 4.53 -15.87 6.97
C PHE A 133 3.77 -17.08 6.41
N CYS A 134 2.53 -16.85 6.01
CA CYS A 134 1.71 -17.83 5.32
C CYS A 134 0.76 -17.15 4.33
N ALA A 135 0.33 -17.95 3.35
CA ALA A 135 -0.79 -17.65 2.47
C ALA A 135 -2.01 -18.45 2.96
N MET A 136 -3.12 -17.75 3.14
CA MET A 136 -4.40 -18.29 3.58
C MET A 136 -5.45 -18.04 2.50
N GLU A 137 -6.53 -18.81 2.50
CA GLU A 137 -7.67 -18.63 1.60
C GLU A 137 -8.90 -18.21 2.41
N LEU A 138 -9.68 -17.28 1.86
CA LEU A 138 -11.01 -16.90 2.30
C LEU A 138 -12.01 -17.21 1.18
N ASP A 139 -12.92 -18.15 1.41
CA ASP A 139 -13.81 -18.74 0.40
C ASP A 139 -15.28 -18.43 0.69
N PHE A 140 -15.91 -17.64 -0.18
CA PHE A 140 -17.33 -17.28 -0.11
C PHE A 140 -18.22 -18.07 -1.09
N THR A 141 -17.66 -19.04 -1.84
CA THR A 141 -18.37 -19.72 -2.93
C THR A 141 -19.54 -20.58 -2.44
N CYS A 142 -19.41 -21.17 -1.25
CA CYS A 142 -20.46 -21.99 -0.64
C CYS A 142 -21.47 -21.16 0.17
N ASN A 143 -21.02 -20.04 0.74
CA ASN A 143 -21.83 -19.14 1.54
C ASN A 143 -21.30 -17.71 1.38
N ARG A 144 -22.14 -16.83 0.86
CA ARG A 144 -21.74 -15.46 0.48
C ARG A 144 -21.58 -14.50 1.66
N THR A 145 -22.05 -14.89 2.85
CA THR A 145 -22.03 -14.09 4.07
C THR A 145 -21.05 -14.62 5.09
N VAL A 146 -20.94 -15.95 5.22
CA VAL A 146 -20.02 -16.60 6.17
C VAL A 146 -18.98 -17.39 5.37
N PRO A 147 -17.78 -16.85 5.15
CA PRO A 147 -16.76 -17.56 4.38
C PRO A 147 -16.18 -18.73 5.18
N LYS A 148 -15.57 -19.65 4.45
CA LYS A 148 -14.62 -20.62 5.03
C LYS A 148 -13.21 -20.07 4.89
N ALA A 149 -12.36 -20.38 5.84
CA ALA A 149 -10.94 -20.08 5.71
C ALA A 149 -10.08 -21.32 5.92
N ARG A 150 -8.88 -21.31 5.34
CA ARG A 150 -7.84 -22.32 5.54
C ARG A 150 -6.47 -21.73 5.29
N VAL A 151 -5.44 -22.33 5.90
CA VAL A 151 -4.06 -22.12 5.44
C VAL A 151 -3.88 -22.85 4.11
N VAL A 152 -3.34 -22.16 3.11
CA VAL A 152 -2.96 -22.73 1.82
C VAL A 152 -1.52 -23.21 1.86
N ALA A 153 -0.61 -22.35 2.33
CA ALA A 153 0.81 -22.66 2.46
C ALA A 153 1.44 -21.86 3.59
N TRP A 154 2.23 -22.54 4.42
CA TRP A 154 3.24 -21.87 5.24
C TRP A 154 4.42 -21.50 4.34
N MET A 155 4.89 -20.26 4.42
CA MET A 155 5.95 -19.73 3.56
C MET A 155 7.14 -19.26 4.42
N PRO A 156 7.80 -20.16 5.17
CA PRO A 156 8.86 -19.78 6.11
C PRO A 156 10.11 -19.18 5.46
N ASP A 157 10.24 -19.31 4.15
CA ASP A 157 11.34 -18.77 3.34
C ASP A 157 11.07 -17.34 2.85
N SER A 158 9.84 -16.85 3.03
CA SER A 158 9.47 -15.47 2.71
C SER A 158 9.78 -14.49 3.84
N ASN A 159 9.80 -13.20 3.52
CA ASN A 159 10.27 -12.16 4.44
C ASN A 159 9.19 -11.15 4.81
N LEU A 160 8.57 -10.50 3.84
CA LEU A 160 7.43 -9.61 4.02
C LEU A 160 6.57 -9.69 2.76
N LEU A 161 5.63 -10.64 2.76
CA LEU A 161 4.69 -10.83 1.65
C LEU A 161 3.77 -9.61 1.52
N GLN A 162 3.72 -9.02 0.32
CA GLN A 162 2.95 -7.81 0.01
C GLN A 162 1.75 -8.15 -0.88
N GLY A 163 1.76 -7.72 -2.14
CA GLY A 163 0.65 -7.86 -3.09
C GLY A 163 0.45 -9.29 -3.60
N VAL A 164 -0.81 -9.62 -3.90
CA VAL A 164 -1.23 -10.92 -4.45
C VAL A 164 -1.96 -10.73 -5.77
N ALA A 165 -1.54 -11.42 -6.83
CA ALA A 165 -2.15 -11.34 -8.16
C ALA A 165 -2.32 -12.72 -8.81
N ALA A 166 -3.54 -13.08 -9.16
CA ALA A 166 -3.82 -14.33 -9.89
C ALA A 166 -3.41 -14.27 -11.36
N LEU A 167 -2.95 -15.39 -11.92
CA LEU A 167 -2.75 -15.48 -13.36
C LEU A 167 -4.10 -15.37 -14.09
N PRO A 168 -4.27 -14.49 -15.09
CA PRO A 168 -5.54 -14.34 -15.78
C PRO A 168 -6.04 -15.59 -16.52
N TRP A 169 -5.12 -16.47 -16.94
CA TRP A 169 -5.41 -17.71 -17.68
C TRP A 169 -5.39 -18.98 -16.82
N ASP A 170 -4.88 -18.90 -15.60
CA ASP A 170 -4.91 -20.00 -14.62
C ASP A 170 -5.07 -19.44 -13.22
N ARG A 171 -6.31 -19.16 -12.86
CA ARG A 171 -6.68 -18.54 -11.58
C ARG A 171 -6.48 -19.44 -10.36
N SER A 172 -6.05 -20.69 -10.55
CA SER A 172 -5.57 -21.56 -9.47
C SER A 172 -4.15 -21.24 -9.04
N VAL A 173 -3.44 -20.39 -9.78
CA VAL A 173 -2.09 -19.93 -9.50
C VAL A 173 -2.11 -18.43 -9.20
N VAL A 174 -1.45 -18.04 -8.11
CA VAL A 174 -1.20 -16.64 -7.77
C VAL A 174 0.30 -16.35 -7.72
N LEU A 175 0.65 -15.11 -8.06
CA LEU A 175 1.94 -14.52 -7.77
C LEU A 175 1.82 -13.68 -6.50
N ILE A 176 2.86 -13.67 -5.68
CA ILE A 176 2.93 -12.94 -4.42
C ILE A 176 4.27 -12.20 -4.38
N SER A 177 4.24 -10.88 -4.22
CA SER A 177 5.47 -10.12 -4.00
C SER A 177 5.97 -10.29 -2.58
N ASP A 178 7.29 -10.30 -2.45
CA ASP A 178 7.98 -10.46 -1.18
C ASP A 178 9.19 -9.52 -1.16
N GLN A 179 9.25 -8.68 -0.15
CA GLN A 179 10.36 -7.77 0.09
C GLN A 179 11.14 -8.20 1.33
N TYR A 180 12.45 -8.08 1.23
CA TYR A 180 13.33 -8.50 2.29
C TYR A 180 13.57 -7.35 3.26
N VAL A 181 13.15 -7.54 4.52
CA VAL A 181 13.41 -6.59 5.62
C VAL A 181 14.63 -7.05 6.41
N LEU A 182 15.68 -6.22 6.46
CA LEU A 182 16.85 -6.50 7.29
C LEU A 182 16.46 -6.50 8.79
N ARG A 183 16.85 -7.57 9.50
CA ARG A 183 16.57 -7.78 10.94
C ARG A 183 17.30 -6.75 11.84
N PRO A 184 16.90 -6.68 13.13
CA PRO A 184 16.26 -5.53 13.75
C PRO A 184 17.13 -4.26 13.93
N ARG A 185 16.38 -3.15 13.97
CA ARG A 185 16.73 -1.72 13.95
C ARG A 185 17.57 -1.15 15.09
N GLU A 186 18.34 -1.95 15.83
CA GLU A 186 19.24 -1.40 16.87
C GLU A 186 20.66 -1.15 16.37
N LYS A 187 21.15 -1.97 15.43
CA LYS A 187 22.43 -1.74 14.75
C LYS A 187 22.30 -2.17 13.30
N GLN A 188 22.22 -1.19 12.40
CA GLN A 188 22.20 -1.37 10.96
C GLN A 188 23.62 -1.74 10.50
N VAL A 189 23.85 -3.01 10.16
CA VAL A 189 25.21 -3.54 9.87
C VAL A 189 25.43 -3.82 8.38
N ASP A 190 24.38 -3.79 7.56
CA ASP A 190 24.46 -4.10 6.13
C ASP A 190 23.67 -3.07 5.32
N TRP A 191 24.36 -2.37 4.41
CA TRP A 191 23.80 -1.37 3.50
C TRP A 191 23.51 -1.96 2.11
N THR A 192 23.65 -3.27 1.95
CA THR A 192 23.39 -3.94 0.68
C THR A 192 21.88 -3.91 0.41
N PRO A 193 21.44 -3.43 -0.77
CA PRO A 193 20.05 -3.54 -1.19
C PRO A 193 19.57 -4.98 -1.03
N SER A 194 18.45 -5.15 -0.34
CA SER A 194 17.93 -6.49 -0.11
C SER A 194 17.10 -6.94 -1.30
N PRO A 195 17.25 -8.20 -1.77
CA PRO A 195 16.64 -8.62 -3.01
C PRO A 195 15.12 -8.69 -2.88
N GLY A 196 14.42 -8.00 -3.77
CA GLY A 196 12.99 -8.21 -3.95
C GLY A 196 12.70 -9.53 -4.67
N GLN A 197 11.53 -10.08 -4.42
CA GLN A 197 11.16 -11.43 -4.83
C GLN A 197 9.71 -11.51 -5.29
N ILE A 198 9.44 -12.46 -6.20
CA ILE A 198 8.08 -12.92 -6.52
C ILE A 198 8.02 -14.43 -6.33
N TRP A 199 7.06 -14.86 -5.50
CA TRP A 199 6.68 -16.24 -5.32
C TRP A 199 5.53 -16.60 -6.25
N ARG A 200 5.54 -17.83 -6.78
CA ARG A 200 4.41 -18.45 -7.45
C ARG A 200 3.80 -19.48 -6.50
N LEU A 201 2.49 -19.43 -6.29
CA LEU A 201 1.75 -20.34 -5.41
C LEU A 201 0.62 -21.01 -6.18
N ASP A 202 0.57 -22.34 -6.15
CA ASP A 202 -0.59 -23.14 -6.51
C ASP A 202 -1.55 -23.18 -5.31
N THR A 203 -2.71 -22.54 -5.47
CA THR A 203 -3.71 -22.38 -4.41
C THR A 203 -4.45 -23.68 -4.05
N ILE A 204 -4.42 -24.68 -4.93
CA ILE A 204 -5.06 -25.98 -4.70
C ILE A 204 -4.12 -26.88 -3.91
N THR A 205 -2.86 -26.96 -4.33
CA THR A 205 -1.90 -27.89 -3.73
C THR A 205 -1.07 -27.29 -2.59
N GLY A 206 -1.03 -25.96 -2.47
CA GLY A 206 -0.18 -25.25 -1.53
C GLY A 206 1.31 -25.24 -1.90
N LYS A 207 1.67 -25.79 -3.08
CA LYS A 207 3.05 -25.75 -3.56
C LYS A 207 3.41 -24.33 -3.98
N TYR A 208 4.52 -23.84 -3.46
CA TYR A 208 5.07 -22.54 -3.82
C TYR A 208 6.53 -22.64 -4.27
N GLU A 209 6.97 -21.68 -5.06
CA GLU A 209 8.34 -21.59 -5.57
C GLU A 209 8.74 -20.13 -5.84
N LEU A 210 10.01 -19.81 -5.63
CA LEU A 210 10.57 -18.50 -5.99
C LEU A 210 10.77 -18.46 -7.51
N ILE A 211 10.19 -17.46 -8.18
CA ILE A 211 10.23 -17.38 -9.65
C ILE A 211 10.96 -16.15 -10.19
N LEU A 212 11.06 -15.08 -9.40
CA LEU A 212 11.78 -13.86 -9.78
C LEU A 212 12.52 -13.29 -8.58
N THR A 213 13.79 -12.96 -8.80
CA THR A 213 14.65 -12.22 -7.87
C THR A 213 15.90 -11.73 -8.60
N GLY A 214 16.70 -10.87 -7.97
CA GLY A 214 17.98 -10.39 -8.51
C GLY A 214 17.87 -9.21 -9.49
N TYR A 215 16.72 -8.52 -9.48
CA TYR A 215 16.48 -7.31 -10.29
C TYR A 215 16.52 -6.08 -9.40
N GLU A 216 17.32 -5.06 -9.77
CA GLU A 216 17.45 -3.83 -8.98
C GLU A 216 16.12 -3.10 -8.82
N GLU A 217 15.24 -3.24 -9.80
CA GLU A 217 13.89 -2.68 -9.84
C GLU A 217 12.96 -3.28 -8.77
N MET A 218 13.33 -4.42 -8.17
CA MET A 218 12.58 -5.07 -7.09
C MET A 218 13.21 -4.82 -5.71
N ASN A 219 14.47 -4.40 -5.67
CA ASN A 219 15.23 -4.36 -4.43
C ASN A 219 14.73 -3.26 -3.49
N THR A 220 14.79 -3.56 -2.19
CA THR A 220 14.72 -2.56 -1.12
C THR A 220 15.96 -1.69 -1.22
N VAL A 221 15.79 -0.37 -1.35
CA VAL A 221 16.90 0.57 -1.50
C VAL A 221 17.03 1.41 -0.24
N TYR A 222 18.24 1.42 0.33
CA TYR A 222 18.55 2.33 1.42
C TYR A 222 18.64 3.77 0.91
N TYR A 223 17.69 4.61 1.32
CA TYR A 223 17.83 6.05 1.11
C TYR A 223 18.77 6.64 2.16
N HIS A 224 19.97 7.03 1.72
CA HIS A 224 20.93 7.78 2.53
C HIS A 224 20.41 9.22 2.73
N GLY A 225 19.74 9.54 3.84
CA GLY A 225 19.29 10.90 4.16
C GLY A 225 18.34 11.04 5.36
N ASN A 226 17.82 12.25 5.60
CA ASN A 226 16.89 12.59 6.68
C ASN A 226 15.41 12.26 6.38
N LYS A 227 15.11 11.42 5.39
CA LYS A 227 13.74 10.95 5.14
C LYS A 227 13.50 9.66 5.94
N PRO A 228 12.31 9.45 6.53
CA PRO A 228 12.00 8.18 7.16
C PRO A 228 12.09 7.08 6.10
N ALA A 229 13.06 6.19 6.26
CA ALA A 229 13.21 5.00 5.43
C ALA A 229 12.08 4.04 5.78
N HIS A 230 11.22 3.74 4.81
CA HIS A 230 10.17 2.74 4.97
C HIS A 230 10.71 1.32 4.69
N ASP A 231 11.84 1.19 3.98
CA ASP A 231 12.54 -0.05 3.65
C ASP A 231 11.57 -1.11 3.07
N VAL A 232 10.78 -0.74 2.06
CA VAL A 232 9.67 -1.56 1.52
C VAL A 232 10.00 -2.25 0.18
N GLY A 233 10.92 -1.73 -0.63
CA GLY A 233 11.26 -2.34 -1.93
C GLY A 233 10.03 -2.66 -2.81
N ILE A 234 10.00 -3.84 -3.42
CA ILE A 234 8.84 -4.32 -4.20
C ILE A 234 7.58 -4.42 -3.33
N ASN A 235 6.46 -3.87 -3.82
CA ASN A 235 5.21 -3.82 -3.07
C ASN A 235 4.02 -4.33 -3.88
N GLY A 236 3.04 -3.48 -4.22
CA GLY A 236 1.88 -3.87 -5.00
C GLY A 236 2.25 -4.50 -6.35
N ILE A 237 1.53 -5.55 -6.71
CA ILE A 237 1.65 -6.23 -8.01
C ILE A 237 0.28 -6.44 -8.64
N ARG A 238 0.24 -6.35 -9.98
CA ARG A 238 -0.94 -6.65 -10.80
C ARG A 238 -0.51 -7.32 -12.10
N ILE A 239 -1.39 -8.16 -12.66
CA ILE A 239 -1.17 -8.77 -13.97
C ILE A 239 -2.26 -8.25 -14.91
N LEU A 240 -1.83 -7.65 -16.01
CA LEU A 240 -2.72 -7.24 -17.09
C LEU A 240 -2.30 -7.93 -18.38
N ASP A 241 -3.25 -8.66 -18.95
CA ASP A 241 -3.01 -9.58 -20.06
C ASP A 241 -1.86 -10.55 -19.68
N ASP A 242 -0.74 -10.56 -20.41
CA ASP A 242 0.46 -11.39 -20.21
C ASP A 242 1.61 -10.66 -19.50
N THR A 243 1.34 -9.54 -18.82
CA THR A 243 2.38 -8.66 -18.28
C THR A 243 2.19 -8.48 -16.78
N LEU A 244 3.22 -8.84 -16.01
CA LEU A 244 3.35 -8.49 -14.61
C LEU A 244 3.74 -7.02 -14.50
N PHE A 245 3.07 -6.29 -13.64
CA PHE A 245 3.41 -4.95 -13.22
C PHE A 245 3.66 -4.95 -11.72
N TRP A 246 4.62 -4.15 -11.27
CA TRP A 246 4.87 -3.92 -9.86
C TRP A 246 5.28 -2.47 -9.62
N VAL A 247 5.05 -2.03 -8.39
CA VAL A 247 5.65 -0.82 -7.88
C VAL A 247 6.81 -1.18 -6.95
N ASN A 248 7.78 -0.28 -6.86
CA ASN A 248 8.79 -0.32 -5.82
C ASN A 248 8.68 0.97 -5.00
N SER A 249 8.34 0.78 -3.72
CA SER A 249 8.07 1.86 -2.78
C SER A 249 9.31 2.71 -2.51
N ASP A 250 10.51 2.12 -2.48
CA ASP A 250 11.72 2.86 -2.08
C ASP A 250 12.36 3.62 -3.23
N ASN A 251 12.27 3.09 -4.47
CA ASN A 251 12.94 3.68 -5.63
C ASN A 251 12.02 4.51 -6.54
N GLY A 252 10.73 4.62 -6.18
CA GLY A 252 9.70 5.41 -6.87
C GLY A 252 9.38 4.92 -8.28
N GLY A 253 9.70 3.67 -8.60
CA GLY A 253 9.51 3.09 -9.92
C GLY A 253 8.22 2.27 -10.03
N ILE A 254 7.59 2.37 -11.21
CA ILE A 254 6.60 1.42 -11.69
C ILE A 254 7.23 0.66 -12.86
N TYR A 255 7.18 -0.66 -12.80
CA TYR A 255 7.90 -1.53 -13.72
C TYR A 255 6.99 -2.61 -14.28
N SER A 256 7.43 -3.24 -15.36
CA SER A 256 6.71 -4.34 -15.99
C SER A 256 7.63 -5.40 -16.57
N MET A 257 7.11 -6.63 -16.68
CA MET A 257 7.80 -7.77 -17.26
C MET A 257 6.80 -8.75 -17.89
N LYS A 258 7.13 -9.29 -19.06
CA LYS A 258 6.29 -10.27 -19.74
C LYS A 258 6.34 -11.62 -19.03
N LEU A 259 5.18 -12.25 -18.87
CA LEU A 259 5.02 -13.59 -18.33
C LEU A 259 4.67 -14.58 -19.44
N ASP A 260 5.17 -15.80 -19.32
CA ASP A 260 4.70 -16.96 -20.06
C ASP A 260 3.42 -17.53 -19.43
N ARG A 261 2.84 -18.57 -20.05
CA ARG A 261 1.62 -19.22 -19.54
C ARG A 261 1.81 -19.94 -18.20
N SER A 262 3.03 -20.24 -17.76
CA SER A 262 3.27 -20.79 -16.44
C SER A 262 3.30 -19.71 -15.35
N GLY A 263 3.31 -18.42 -15.74
CA GLY A 263 3.46 -17.29 -14.83
C GLY A 263 4.91 -16.91 -14.57
N ARG A 264 5.86 -17.40 -15.38
CA ARG A 264 7.30 -17.07 -15.27
C ARG A 264 7.68 -16.00 -16.26
N ALA A 265 8.76 -15.27 -16.00
CA ALA A 265 9.25 -14.26 -16.93
C ALA A 265 9.68 -14.87 -18.28
N VAL A 266 9.29 -14.22 -19.37
CA VAL A 266 9.76 -14.54 -20.72
C VAL A 266 11.21 -14.11 -20.86
N LEU A 267 12.07 -15.00 -21.38
CA LEU A 267 13.49 -14.70 -21.59
C LEU A 267 13.72 -13.90 -22.89
N PRO A 268 14.64 -12.91 -22.90
CA PRO A 268 15.41 -12.43 -21.73
C PRO A 268 14.50 -11.64 -20.77
N ALA A 269 14.55 -12.01 -19.49
CA ALA A 269 13.69 -11.44 -18.45
C ALA A 269 14.23 -10.06 -18.03
N VAL A 270 13.91 -9.03 -18.82
CA VAL A 270 14.36 -7.65 -18.60
C VAL A 270 13.18 -6.80 -18.13
N PRO A 271 13.23 -6.21 -16.92
CA PRO A 271 12.25 -5.23 -16.48
C PRO A 271 12.17 -4.03 -17.44
N LYS A 272 10.96 -3.54 -17.68
CA LYS A 272 10.72 -2.27 -18.38
C LYS A 272 10.20 -1.24 -17.39
N THR A 273 10.83 -0.08 -17.33
CA THR A 273 10.32 1.07 -16.58
C THR A 273 9.11 1.66 -17.29
N VAL A 274 8.01 1.77 -16.55
CA VAL A 274 6.81 2.51 -16.98
C VAL A 274 6.97 3.98 -16.59
N THR A 275 7.28 4.24 -15.33
CA THR A 275 7.65 5.56 -14.82
C THR A 275 8.62 5.42 -13.65
N LYS A 276 9.34 6.49 -13.34
CA LYS A 276 10.21 6.61 -12.17
C LYS A 276 10.14 8.02 -11.64
N THR A 277 9.79 8.15 -10.37
CA THR A 277 9.58 9.43 -9.69
C THR A 277 10.36 9.47 -8.36
N ASP A 278 10.32 10.61 -7.68
CA ASP A 278 10.86 10.76 -6.32
C ASP A 278 9.81 10.43 -5.23
N TRP A 279 8.66 9.86 -5.61
CA TRP A 279 7.53 9.61 -4.71
C TRP A 279 7.44 8.13 -4.32
N LEU A 280 6.90 7.87 -3.14
CA LEU A 280 6.63 6.53 -2.65
C LEU A 280 5.35 6.00 -3.30
N TRP A 281 5.42 4.79 -3.85
CA TRP A 281 4.26 4.01 -4.29
C TRP A 281 3.93 2.93 -3.27
N ASP A 282 2.66 2.52 -3.13
CA ASP A 282 2.28 1.40 -2.26
C ASP A 282 1.66 0.26 -3.09
N ASP A 283 0.49 0.49 -3.68
CA ASP A 283 -0.22 -0.44 -4.56
C ASP A 283 -0.91 0.32 -5.70
N PHE A 284 -1.58 -0.40 -6.61
CA PHE A 284 -2.24 0.22 -7.75
C PHE A 284 -3.36 -0.62 -8.35
N ALA A 285 -4.15 0.03 -9.21
CA ALA A 285 -5.19 -0.60 -10.02
C ALA A 285 -5.06 -0.24 -11.49
N PHE A 286 -5.65 -1.06 -12.36
CA PHE A 286 -5.90 -0.70 -13.76
C PHE A 286 -7.30 -0.15 -13.93
N GLY A 287 -7.44 0.88 -14.76
CA GLY A 287 -8.71 1.56 -15.06
C GLY A 287 -9.75 0.71 -15.81
N PRO A 288 -11.04 1.00 -15.64
CA PRO A 288 -12.13 0.40 -16.40
C PRO A 288 -12.33 1.20 -17.69
N GLY A 289 -11.90 0.65 -18.83
CA GLY A 289 -12.10 1.25 -20.14
C GLY A 289 -10.83 1.84 -20.77
N GLU A 290 -9.89 2.33 -19.95
CA GLU A 290 -8.55 2.69 -20.39
C GLU A 290 -7.54 1.76 -19.73
N LYS A 291 -7.30 0.61 -20.37
CA LYS A 291 -6.23 -0.33 -19.98
C LYS A 291 -4.84 0.31 -19.97
N ASP A 292 -4.70 1.55 -20.45
CA ASP A 292 -3.43 2.25 -20.49
C ASP A 292 -3.13 3.10 -19.26
N LEU A 293 -4.07 3.22 -18.31
CA LEU A 293 -3.83 3.94 -17.06
C LEU A 293 -3.59 3.01 -15.87
N ILE A 294 -2.54 3.31 -15.13
CA ILE A 294 -2.27 2.81 -13.78
C ILE A 294 -2.75 3.86 -12.77
N TRP A 295 -3.54 3.44 -11.80
CA TRP A 295 -4.03 4.27 -10.70
C TRP A 295 -3.30 3.87 -9.44
N ALA A 296 -2.22 4.59 -9.12
CA ALA A 296 -1.29 4.24 -8.06
C ALA A 296 -1.59 5.02 -6.77
N THR A 297 -1.50 4.34 -5.64
CA THR A 297 -1.48 4.95 -4.30
C THR A 297 -0.06 5.38 -3.97
N GLY A 298 0.10 6.58 -3.42
CA GLY A 298 1.43 7.05 -3.05
C GLY A 298 1.44 8.48 -2.54
N ASN A 299 2.32 8.77 -1.58
CA ASN A 299 2.59 10.13 -1.08
C ASN A 299 1.33 10.95 -0.72
N ASN A 300 0.38 10.35 0.01
CA ASN A 300 -0.91 10.95 0.37
C ASN A 300 -1.80 11.32 -0.85
N SER A 301 -1.65 10.61 -1.97
CA SER A 301 -2.37 10.89 -3.21
C SER A 301 -2.75 9.63 -3.97
N ILE A 302 -3.68 9.80 -4.91
CA ILE A 302 -3.86 8.89 -6.06
C ILE A 302 -3.29 9.58 -7.28
N VAL A 303 -2.49 8.84 -8.05
CA VAL A 303 -1.87 9.29 -9.28
C VAL A 303 -2.31 8.41 -10.43
N ALA A 304 -2.85 9.02 -11.49
CA ALA A 304 -3.08 8.36 -12.77
C ALA A 304 -1.79 8.43 -13.59
N VAL A 305 -1.28 7.28 -14.02
CA VAL A 305 -0.03 7.15 -14.79
C VAL A 305 -0.33 6.48 -16.12
N SER A 306 0.02 7.13 -17.22
CA SER A 306 -0.04 6.57 -18.55
C SER A 306 1.07 5.54 -18.74
N ARG A 307 0.72 4.33 -19.14
CA ARG A 307 1.69 3.25 -19.38
C ARG A 307 2.46 3.42 -20.67
N SER A 308 1.91 4.15 -21.64
CA SER A 308 2.52 4.31 -22.96
C SER A 308 3.69 5.29 -22.96
N ASN A 309 3.65 6.32 -22.12
CA ASN A 309 4.66 7.39 -22.08
C ASN A 309 5.13 7.77 -20.67
N GLY A 310 4.57 7.18 -19.62
CA GLY A 310 4.94 7.42 -18.23
C GLY A 310 4.42 8.74 -17.64
N THR A 311 3.61 9.51 -18.36
CA THR A 311 3.06 10.78 -17.85
C THR A 311 2.14 10.51 -16.67
N ASP A 312 2.20 11.38 -15.67
CA ASP A 312 1.48 11.23 -14.41
C ASP A 312 0.68 12.49 -14.04
N VAL A 313 -0.50 12.26 -13.44
CA VAL A 313 -1.44 13.31 -12.99
C VAL A 313 -1.96 12.94 -11.62
N ILE A 314 -1.94 13.90 -10.69
CA ILE A 314 -2.57 13.72 -9.37
C ILE A 314 -4.08 13.87 -9.53
N VAL A 315 -4.84 12.87 -9.11
CA VAL A 315 -6.30 12.85 -9.22
C VAL A 315 -7.04 12.93 -7.88
N SER A 316 -6.34 12.72 -6.77
CA SER A 316 -6.88 12.92 -5.42
C SER A 316 -5.75 13.09 -4.41
N GLY A 317 -6.04 13.72 -3.27
CA GLY A 317 -5.11 13.89 -2.15
C GLY A 317 -4.17 15.08 -2.29
N PHE A 318 -2.91 14.93 -1.87
CA PHE A 318 -1.94 16.02 -1.85
C PHE A 318 -1.72 16.62 -3.25
N GLY A 319 -1.92 17.93 -3.36
CA GLY A 319 -1.90 18.66 -4.65
C GLY A 319 -3.28 18.86 -5.29
N THR A 320 -4.36 18.38 -4.64
CA THR A 320 -5.76 18.59 -5.03
C THR A 320 -6.55 19.34 -3.94
N SER A 321 -7.86 19.52 -4.14
CA SER A 321 -8.76 20.03 -3.10
C SER A 321 -8.97 19.07 -1.91
N ASP A 322 -8.65 17.77 -2.03
CA ASP A 322 -8.77 16.78 -0.95
C ASP A 322 -7.46 16.60 -0.14
N ASN A 323 -6.61 17.62 -0.13
CA ASN A 323 -5.26 17.61 0.46
C ASN A 323 -5.26 17.25 1.96
N GLU A 324 -6.33 17.58 2.71
CA GLU A 324 -6.33 17.43 4.17
C GLU A 324 -6.99 16.14 4.69
N THR A 325 -7.62 15.33 3.82
CA THR A 325 -8.35 14.14 4.27
C THR A 325 -7.92 12.83 3.59
N PHE A 326 -6.93 12.87 2.72
CA PHE A 326 -6.44 11.71 1.94
C PHE A 326 -5.06 11.21 2.43
N TRP A 327 -5.00 10.83 3.70
CA TRP A 327 -3.73 10.45 4.33
C TRP A 327 -3.38 8.98 4.12
N SER A 328 -2.11 8.73 3.77
CA SER A 328 -1.49 7.41 3.69
C SER A 328 -2.35 6.38 2.95
N PRO A 329 -2.71 6.61 1.66
CA PRO A 329 -3.39 5.61 0.87
C PRO A 329 -2.48 4.41 0.66
N THR A 330 -3.05 3.21 0.83
CA THR A 330 -2.30 1.95 0.82
C THR A 330 -2.66 1.12 -0.40
N SER A 331 -3.95 0.88 -0.67
CA SER A 331 -4.38 0.09 -1.82
C SER A 331 -5.54 0.69 -2.61
N ALA A 332 -5.68 0.24 -3.86
CA ALA A 332 -6.73 0.67 -4.77
C ALA A 332 -7.23 -0.48 -5.66
N GLN A 333 -8.54 -0.47 -5.96
CA GLN A 333 -9.16 -1.35 -6.95
C GLN A 333 -10.48 -0.77 -7.47
N PHE A 334 -10.76 -0.98 -8.76
CA PHE A 334 -12.03 -0.58 -9.35
C PHE A 334 -13.20 -1.49 -8.98
N GLY A 335 -14.38 -0.88 -8.88
CA GLY A 335 -15.66 -1.56 -8.79
C GLY A 335 -15.90 -2.53 -9.96
N ARG A 336 -16.71 -3.55 -9.72
CA ARG A 336 -16.89 -4.68 -10.66
C ARG A 336 -18.30 -4.79 -11.23
N THR A 337 -19.23 -3.99 -10.75
CA THR A 337 -20.64 -4.03 -11.12
C THR A 337 -20.99 -2.85 -12.03
N LYS A 338 -22.16 -2.91 -12.67
CA LYS A 338 -22.66 -1.77 -13.47
C LYS A 338 -22.84 -0.49 -12.65
N LYS A 339 -22.96 -0.60 -11.31
CA LYS A 339 -23.19 0.56 -10.43
C LYS A 339 -21.91 1.30 -10.09
N ASP A 340 -20.78 0.61 -10.10
CA ASP A 340 -19.53 1.08 -9.55
C ASP A 340 -18.32 0.81 -10.45
N SER A 341 -18.52 0.32 -11.68
CA SER A 341 -17.43 0.03 -12.61
C SER A 341 -16.62 1.25 -13.03
N HIS A 342 -17.01 2.46 -12.65
CA HIS A 342 -16.29 3.73 -12.88
C HIS A 342 -15.74 4.30 -11.55
N VAL A 343 -15.85 3.55 -10.46
CA VAL A 343 -15.45 3.99 -9.12
C VAL A 343 -14.17 3.26 -8.73
N LEU A 344 -13.16 4.03 -8.36
CA LEU A 344 -11.93 3.53 -7.74
C LEU A 344 -12.12 3.51 -6.22
N TYR A 345 -12.07 2.34 -5.61
CA TYR A 345 -12.03 2.20 -4.16
C TYR A 345 -10.60 2.26 -3.67
N VAL A 346 -10.40 2.95 -2.55
CA VAL A 346 -9.08 3.20 -1.97
C VAL A 346 -9.12 2.98 -0.46
N THR A 347 -8.13 2.29 0.08
CA THR A 347 -7.83 2.22 1.51
C THR A 347 -6.73 3.19 1.88
N GLY A 348 -6.74 3.68 3.12
CA GLY A 348 -5.63 4.44 3.67
C GLY A 348 -5.79 4.67 5.17
N ASN A 349 -4.93 5.51 5.76
CA ASN A 349 -4.83 5.63 7.21
C ASN A 349 -4.65 7.08 7.69
N TYR A 350 -5.46 7.51 8.66
CA TYR A 350 -5.30 8.84 9.27
C TYR A 350 -4.03 8.92 10.13
N PRO A 351 -3.34 10.08 10.15
CA PRO A 351 -2.08 10.24 10.86
C PRO A 351 -2.27 10.14 12.38
N ASN A 352 -1.26 9.58 13.06
CA ASN A 352 -1.23 9.28 14.49
C ASN A 352 -0.99 10.52 15.40
N ALA A 353 -1.29 11.74 14.95
CA ALA A 353 -0.78 12.95 15.60
C ALA A 353 -1.34 13.18 17.02
N SER A 354 -2.53 12.69 17.36
CA SER A 354 -3.12 12.74 18.73
C SER A 354 -4.30 11.78 18.94
N SER A 355 -4.59 10.92 17.96
CA SER A 355 -5.74 10.02 17.94
C SER A 355 -5.25 8.64 17.57
N PRO A 356 -5.84 7.56 18.12
CA PRO A 356 -5.47 6.21 17.70
C PRO A 356 -5.54 6.09 16.19
N LEU A 357 -4.57 5.39 15.58
CA LEU A 357 -4.54 5.04 14.17
C LEU A 357 -5.93 4.56 13.72
N ARG A 358 -6.40 5.08 12.58
CA ARG A 358 -7.68 4.69 11.99
C ARG A 358 -7.55 4.59 10.49
N GLY A 359 -7.78 3.38 9.99
CA GLY A 359 -7.98 3.12 8.58
C GLY A 359 -9.25 3.78 8.07
N TRP A 360 -9.28 4.07 6.78
CA TRP A 360 -10.43 4.59 6.07
C TRP A 360 -10.57 3.89 4.72
N VAL A 361 -11.80 3.89 4.20
CA VAL A 361 -12.12 3.45 2.83
C VAL A 361 -12.83 4.59 2.13
N LYS A 362 -12.31 5.00 0.97
CA LYS A 362 -12.89 6.05 0.12
C LYS A 362 -13.25 5.49 -1.27
N ALA A 363 -14.22 6.12 -1.89
CA ALA A 363 -14.58 5.94 -3.29
C ALA A 363 -14.21 7.20 -4.07
N LEU A 364 -13.60 7.03 -5.25
CA LEU A 364 -13.30 8.10 -6.20
C LEU A 364 -14.10 7.84 -7.48
N ASP A 365 -14.88 8.82 -7.92
CA ASP A 365 -15.59 8.77 -9.19
C ASP A 365 -14.65 9.17 -10.33
N THR A 366 -14.37 8.23 -11.23
CA THR A 366 -13.47 8.44 -12.38
C THR A 366 -14.22 8.78 -13.67
N THR A 367 -15.55 8.98 -13.59
CA THR A 367 -16.39 9.28 -14.75
C THR A 367 -15.90 10.55 -15.45
N GLY A 368 -15.60 10.42 -16.75
CA GLY A 368 -15.20 11.54 -17.60
C GLY A 368 -13.74 11.98 -17.43
N PHE A 369 -12.95 11.28 -16.60
CA PHE A 369 -11.51 11.52 -16.54
C PHE A 369 -10.80 10.90 -17.75
N HIS A 370 -9.92 11.69 -18.36
CA HIS A 370 -9.03 11.29 -19.45
C HIS A 370 -7.70 12.04 -19.30
N MET A 371 -6.58 11.39 -19.63
CA MET A 371 -5.24 12.01 -19.60
C MET A 371 -4.87 12.72 -20.91
#